data_AF-A0A8H3LHF1-F1
#
_entry.id   AF-A0A8H3LHF1-F1
#
_cell.length_a   1.000
_cell.length_b   1.000
_cell.length_c   1.000
_cell.angle_alpha   90.00
_cell.angle_beta   90.00
_cell.angle_gamma   90.00
#
_symmetry.space_group_name_H-M   'P 1'
#
loop_
_entity.id
_entity.type
_entity.pdbx_description
1 polymer ?
#
loop_
_entity_poly.entity_id
_entity_poly.type
_entity_poly.pdbx_seq_one_letter_code
_entity_poly.pdbx_strand_id
1 'polypeptide(L)'
;MSGWKPGLKKIYLPNIIFRLMRTPSLPPNKVAFRIPTNINKLDVKDYLSNIYNLDVVDVRTMVYAAESTNNRYRPSYKKAIVTLGDDFNYPQKPLELKYSDAELFQENRKSQYRKLAGWKTRPIRVLVKQEENYKLKEEKEKQIKERNSEVEKSEVN
;
A
#
# COMPACT_ATOMS: atom_id res chain seq x y z
N MET A 1 1.16 32.64 16.92
CA MET A 1 2.40 31.89 17.24
C MET A 1 2.03 30.73 18.15
N SER A 2 2.28 29.50 17.70
CA SER A 2 1.93 28.26 18.40
C SER A 2 2.50 28.28 19.84
N GLY A 3 1.62 28.17 20.83
CA GLY A 3 1.93 28.34 22.26
C GLY A 3 2.64 27.16 22.92
N TRP A 4 3.43 26.37 22.17
CA TRP A 4 4.10 25.19 22.70
C TRP A 4 5.62 25.39 22.78
N LYS A 5 6.21 24.88 23.86
CA LYS A 5 7.62 25.08 24.18
C LYS A 5 8.47 23.94 23.58
N PRO A 6 9.47 24.24 22.74
CA PRO A 6 10.39 23.24 22.23
C PRO A 6 11.29 22.68 23.35
N GLY A 7 11.81 21.48 23.13
CA GLY A 7 12.74 20.84 24.08
C GLY A 7 14.10 21.57 24.15
N LEU A 8 14.80 21.44 25.28
CA LEU A 8 16.13 22.03 25.47
C LEU A 8 17.22 21.27 24.68
N LYS A 9 17.02 19.96 24.48
CA LYS A 9 17.99 19.09 23.80
C LYS A 9 17.88 19.26 22.28
N LYS A 10 18.89 19.87 21.68
CA LYS A 10 18.99 20.06 20.23
C LYS A 10 19.51 18.79 19.56
N ILE A 11 18.80 18.32 18.54
CA ILE A 11 19.21 17.20 17.69
C ILE A 11 19.40 17.75 16.28
N TYR A 12 20.65 17.86 15.83
CA TYR A 12 20.97 18.46 14.54
C TYR A 12 20.77 17.49 13.37
N LEU A 13 21.02 16.19 13.59
CA LEU A 13 20.99 15.15 12.56
C LEU A 13 20.16 13.95 13.04
N PRO A 14 18.82 14.02 12.99
CA PRO A 14 17.96 12.93 13.45
C PRO A 14 18.01 11.74 12.47
N ASN A 15 18.45 10.57 12.95
CA ASN A 15 18.40 9.31 12.20
C ASN A 15 17.11 8.53 12.51
N ILE A 16 15.97 9.04 12.03
CA ILE A 16 14.66 8.46 12.31
C ILE A 16 13.81 8.38 11.04
N ILE A 17 12.98 7.34 10.95
CA ILE A 17 12.14 7.09 9.77
C ILE A 17 10.68 7.24 10.16
N PHE A 18 10.01 8.24 9.61
CA PHE A 18 8.57 8.43 9.73
C PHE A 18 7.91 7.91 8.46
N ARG A 19 6.98 6.97 8.60
CA ARG A 19 6.24 6.42 7.46
C ARG A 19 4.80 6.87 7.52
N LEU A 20 4.40 7.73 6.59
CA LEU A 20 3.01 8.12 6.40
C LEU A 20 2.16 6.89 6.01
N MET A 21 1.08 6.63 6.74
CA MET A 21 0.17 5.52 6.50
C MET A 21 -1.13 6.03 5.91
N ARG A 22 -1.59 5.41 4.83
CA ARG A 22 -2.88 5.73 4.23
C ARG A 22 -4.01 5.16 5.09
N THR A 23 -4.81 6.03 5.69
CA THR A 23 -5.91 5.66 6.60
C THR A 23 -7.20 6.37 6.20
N PRO A 24 -8.00 5.79 5.28
CA PRO A 24 -9.26 6.40 4.85
C PRO A 24 -10.36 6.40 5.94
N SER A 25 -10.16 5.64 7.01
CA SER A 25 -11.08 5.60 8.16
C SER A 25 -10.90 6.78 9.11
N LEU A 26 -9.80 7.52 9.04
CA LEU A 26 -9.58 8.69 9.89
C LEU A 26 -10.23 9.93 9.23
N PRO A 27 -10.68 10.90 10.05
CA PRO A 27 -11.05 12.23 9.56
C PRO A 27 -9.94 12.89 8.73
N PRO A 28 -10.27 13.81 7.80
CA PRO A 28 -9.30 14.42 6.88
C PRO A 28 -8.20 15.23 7.58
N ASN A 29 -8.47 15.82 8.74
CA ASN A 29 -7.46 16.49 9.57
C ASN A 29 -6.56 15.52 10.36
N LYS A 30 -6.82 14.21 10.34
CA LYS A 30 -6.07 13.21 11.12
C LYS A 30 -5.24 12.33 10.22
N VAL A 31 -3.93 12.40 10.43
CA VAL A 31 -2.94 11.65 9.67
C VAL A 31 -2.26 10.62 10.56
N ALA A 32 -2.03 9.41 10.04
CA ALA A 32 -1.35 8.37 10.78
C ALA A 32 0.08 8.15 10.27
N PHE A 33 1.03 8.05 11.18
CA PHE A 33 2.43 7.71 10.93
C PHE A 33 2.81 6.42 11.65
N ARG A 34 3.64 5.60 11.02
CA ARG A 34 4.41 4.54 11.68
C ARG A 34 5.79 5.11 12.03
N ILE A 35 6.15 4.97 13.30
CA ILE A 35 7.30 5.63 13.92
C ILE A 35 8.08 4.59 14.73
N PRO A 36 9.40 4.78 14.94
CA PRO A 36 10.17 3.97 15.88
C PRO A 36 9.57 3.99 17.29
N THR A 37 9.73 2.88 18.01
CA THR A 37 9.22 2.72 19.38
C THR A 37 9.86 3.65 20.40
N ASN A 38 11.04 4.19 20.10
CA ASN A 38 11.81 5.04 21.02
C ASN A 38 11.35 6.51 21.01
N ILE A 39 10.49 6.92 20.07
CA ILE A 39 10.08 8.32 19.87
C ILE A 39 8.88 8.66 20.75
N ASN A 40 8.91 9.81 21.41
CA ASN A 40 7.82 10.31 22.25
C ASN A 40 6.84 11.21 21.46
N LYS A 41 5.64 11.45 22.01
CA LYS A 41 4.61 12.33 21.40
C LYS A 41 5.12 13.76 21.16
N LEU A 42 5.92 14.27 22.10
CA LEU A 42 6.54 15.59 22.00
C LEU A 42 7.52 15.62 20.83
N ASP A 43 8.41 14.64 20.73
CA ASP A 43 9.37 14.54 19.62
C ASP A 43 8.66 14.46 18.25
N VAL A 44 7.51 13.77 18.15
CA VAL A 44 6.72 13.74 16.91
C VAL A 44 6.24 15.13 16.51
N LYS A 45 5.69 15.89 17.46
CA LYS A 45 5.16 17.23 17.20
C LYS A 45 6.30 18.19 16.84
N ASP A 46 7.43 18.14 17.56
CA ASP A 46 8.62 18.95 17.27
C ASP A 46 9.22 18.62 15.90
N TYR A 47 9.35 17.34 15.57
CA TYR A 47 9.88 16.87 14.29
C TYR A 47 9.02 17.32 13.10
N LEU A 48 7.70 17.14 13.18
CA LEU A 48 6.79 17.51 12.10
C LEU A 48 6.67 19.04 11.92
N SER A 49 6.69 19.80 13.01
CA SER A 49 6.63 21.26 12.94
C SER A 49 7.95 21.89 12.46
N ASN A 50 9.11 21.36 12.85
CA ASN A 50 10.40 21.96 12.49
C ASN A 50 10.94 21.50 11.13
N ILE A 51 10.73 20.24 10.74
CA ILE A 51 11.29 19.69 9.49
C ILE A 51 10.30 19.83 8.32
N TYR A 52 9.01 19.62 8.59
CA TYR A 52 7.97 19.65 7.55
C TYR A 52 7.07 20.88 7.63
N ASN A 53 7.34 21.81 8.56
CA ASN A 53 6.57 23.05 8.74
C ASN A 53 5.05 22.81 8.89
N LEU A 54 4.65 21.70 9.54
CA LEU A 54 3.26 21.37 9.75
C LEU A 54 2.71 22.01 11.04
N ASP A 55 1.50 22.56 10.96
CA ASP A 55 0.75 22.95 12.15
C ASP A 55 0.10 21.71 12.78
N VAL A 56 0.63 21.31 13.92
CA VAL A 56 0.20 20.11 14.64
C VAL A 56 -0.51 20.52 15.92
N VAL A 57 -1.81 20.19 15.98
CA VAL A 57 -2.66 20.50 17.13
C VAL A 57 -2.41 19.49 18.25
N ASP A 58 -2.64 18.20 17.96
CA ASP A 58 -2.58 17.09 18.93
C ASP A 58 -1.86 15.87 18.35
N VAL A 59 -1.19 15.10 19.22
CA VAL A 59 -0.51 13.84 18.85
C VAL A 59 -0.91 12.72 19.80
N ARG A 60 -1.47 11.64 19.24
CA ARG A 60 -1.85 10.43 19.96
C ARG A 60 -1.01 9.26 19.49
N THR A 61 -0.38 8.54 20.41
CA THR A 61 0.47 7.40 20.07
C THR A 61 -0.08 6.12 20.67
N MET A 62 0.05 5.02 19.92
CA MET A 62 -0.29 3.67 20.35
C MET A 62 0.85 2.73 19.95
N VAL A 63 1.25 1.83 20.84
CA VAL A 63 2.25 0.79 20.54
C VAL A 63 1.49 -0.48 20.14
N TYR A 64 1.78 -0.98 18.94
CA TYR A 64 1.29 -2.27 18.47
C TYR A 64 2.33 -3.32 18.81
N ALA A 65 1.90 -4.34 19.56
CA ALA A 65 2.74 -5.46 19.94
C ALA A 65 3.20 -6.24 18.70
N ALA A 66 4.33 -6.94 18.85
CA ALA A 66 4.77 -7.89 17.84
C ALA A 66 3.80 -9.07 17.81
N GLU A 67 3.46 -9.54 16.61
CA GLU A 67 2.65 -10.74 16.42
C GLU A 67 3.56 -11.85 15.88
N SER A 68 3.56 -13.00 16.56
CA SER A 68 4.23 -14.21 16.08
C SER A 68 3.17 -15.28 15.82
N THR A 69 3.07 -15.76 14.58
CA THR A 69 2.16 -16.86 14.24
C THR A 69 2.83 -17.79 13.25
N ASN A 70 2.98 -19.08 13.61
CA ASN A 70 3.44 -20.20 12.75
C ASN A 70 4.41 -19.74 11.65
N ASN A 71 5.65 -19.41 12.04
CA ASN A 71 6.75 -18.93 11.18
C ASN A 71 6.66 -17.50 10.60
N ARG A 72 5.66 -16.70 10.94
CA ARG A 72 5.60 -15.27 10.57
C ARG A 72 5.78 -14.38 11.79
N TYR A 73 6.88 -13.65 11.80
CA TYR A 73 7.15 -12.61 12.79
C TYR A 73 6.80 -11.24 12.21
N ARG A 74 5.88 -10.53 12.86
CA ARG A 74 5.57 -9.13 12.58
C ARG A 74 6.15 -8.28 13.71
N PRO A 75 7.15 -7.43 13.44
CA PRO A 75 7.77 -6.63 14.48
C PRO A 75 6.78 -5.60 15.03
N SER A 76 6.90 -5.34 16.33
CA SER A 76 6.18 -4.26 17.00
C SER A 76 6.46 -2.91 16.35
N TYR A 77 5.50 -2.01 16.42
CA TYR A 77 5.70 -0.65 15.93
C TYR A 77 4.86 0.35 16.71
N LYS A 78 5.31 1.60 16.73
CA LYS A 78 4.51 2.70 17.26
C LYS A 78 3.74 3.35 16.13
N LYS A 79 2.45 3.57 16.33
CA LYS A 79 1.58 4.37 15.48
C LYS A 79 1.38 5.72 16.16
N ALA A 80 1.58 6.81 15.45
CA ALA A 80 1.15 8.13 15.86
C ALA A 80 0.00 8.59 14.97
N ILE A 81 -1.07 9.08 15.58
CA ILE A 81 -2.16 9.78 14.93
C ILE A 81 -1.97 11.25 15.28
N VAL A 82 -1.79 12.06 14.25
CA VAL A 82 -1.50 13.49 14.34
C VAL A 82 -2.72 14.23 13.85
N THR A 83 -3.24 15.13 14.67
CA THR A 83 -4.29 16.07 14.29
C THR A 83 -3.61 17.33 13.74
N LEU A 84 -3.78 17.58 12.46
CA LEU A 84 -3.27 18.76 11.76
C LEU A 84 -4.21 19.95 11.95
N GLY A 85 -3.69 21.16 11.78
CA GLY A 85 -4.51 22.38 11.69
C GLY A 85 -5.34 22.40 10.39
N ASP A 86 -4.73 21.94 9.29
CA ASP A 86 -5.35 21.87 7.97
C ASP A 86 -5.79 20.44 7.60
N ASP A 87 -6.77 20.32 6.71
CA ASP A 87 -7.21 19.05 6.17
C ASP A 87 -6.23 18.49 5.12
N PHE A 88 -6.03 17.17 5.16
CA PHE A 88 -5.18 16.46 4.20
C PHE A 88 -5.92 15.27 3.59
N ASN A 89 -6.06 15.29 2.25
CA ASN A 89 -6.63 14.17 1.52
C ASN A 89 -5.56 13.46 0.66
N TYR A 90 -5.55 12.13 0.70
CA TYR A 90 -4.57 11.36 -0.06
C TYR A 90 -4.91 11.37 -1.56
N PRO A 91 -3.89 11.45 -2.45
CA PRO A 91 -4.11 11.38 -3.89
C PRO A 91 -4.76 10.04 -4.24
N GLN A 92 -5.62 9.98 -5.25
CA GLN A 92 -6.24 8.71 -5.66
C GLN A 92 -5.19 7.67 -6.02
N LYS A 93 -5.48 6.39 -5.73
CA LYS A 93 -4.59 5.31 -6.13
C LYS A 93 -4.56 5.26 -7.67
N PRO A 94 -3.39 5.14 -8.31
CA PRO A 94 -3.32 4.98 -9.76
C PRO A 94 -4.12 3.74 -10.20
N LEU A 95 -4.89 3.88 -11.27
CA LEU A 95 -5.71 2.81 -11.87
C LEU A 95 -4.83 1.70 -12.46
N GLU A 96 -3.76 2.10 -13.15
CA GLU A 96 -2.75 1.19 -13.69
C GLU A 96 -1.55 1.15 -12.74
N LEU A 97 -1.52 0.13 -11.86
CA LEU A 97 -0.25 -0.30 -11.30
C LEU A 97 0.50 -0.93 -12.45
N LYS A 98 1.66 -0.40 -12.85
CA LYS A 98 2.54 -1.07 -13.83
C LYS A 98 2.63 -2.54 -13.41
N TYR A 99 2.20 -3.40 -14.33
CA TYR A 99 1.66 -4.75 -14.11
C TYR A 99 2.60 -5.72 -13.38
N SER A 100 3.89 -5.38 -13.21
CA SER A 100 4.86 -6.28 -12.59
C SER A 100 4.54 -6.59 -11.12
N ASP A 101 4.37 -5.59 -10.24
CA ASP A 101 4.51 -5.88 -8.80
C ASP A 101 3.18 -6.31 -8.16
N ALA A 102 2.07 -5.76 -8.65
CA ALA A 102 0.75 -5.99 -8.07
C ALA A 102 0.18 -7.36 -8.45
N GLU A 103 0.33 -7.75 -9.72
CA GLU A 103 -0.10 -9.07 -10.20
C GLU A 103 0.77 -10.16 -9.61
N LEU A 104 2.11 -10.01 -9.63
CA LEU A 104 3.03 -10.94 -8.97
C LEU A 104 2.70 -11.07 -7.48
N PHE A 105 2.37 -9.98 -6.78
CA PHE A 105 1.97 -10.05 -5.37
C PHE A 105 0.66 -10.83 -5.19
N GLN A 106 -0.34 -10.60 -6.05
CA GLN A 106 -1.61 -11.33 -6.00
C GLN A 106 -1.43 -12.81 -6.33
N GLU A 107 -0.63 -13.14 -7.34
CA GLU A 107 -0.31 -14.51 -7.74
C GLU A 107 0.48 -15.24 -6.66
N ASN A 108 1.49 -14.60 -6.09
CA ASN A 108 2.23 -15.12 -4.95
C ASN A 108 1.30 -15.38 -3.77
N ARG A 109 0.37 -14.46 -3.47
CA ARG A 109 -0.60 -14.65 -2.39
C ARG A 109 -1.57 -15.80 -2.68
N LYS A 110 -2.08 -15.92 -3.91
CA LYS A 110 -2.92 -17.04 -4.37
C LYS A 110 -2.16 -18.36 -4.31
N SER A 111 -0.91 -18.38 -4.76
CA SER A 111 0.00 -19.54 -4.73
C SER A 111 0.26 -20.00 -3.29
N GLN A 112 0.56 -19.08 -2.38
CA GLN A 112 0.73 -19.37 -0.95
C GLN A 112 -0.56 -19.92 -0.32
N TYR A 113 -1.72 -19.33 -0.63
CA TYR A 113 -3.01 -19.84 -0.18
C TYR A 113 -3.30 -21.26 -0.70
N ARG A 114 -3.01 -21.52 -1.98
CA ARG A 114 -3.12 -22.86 -2.60
C ARG A 114 -2.19 -23.89 -1.93
N LYS A 115 -0.99 -23.49 -1.48
CA LYS A 115 -0.04 -24.35 -0.76
C LYS A 115 -0.53 -24.67 0.66
N LEU A 116 -1.17 -23.73 1.33
CA LEU A 116 -1.66 -23.87 2.72
C LEU A 116 -2.97 -24.68 2.83
N ALA A 117 -3.75 -24.80 1.75
CA ALA A 117 -5.08 -25.43 1.77
C ALA A 117 -5.09 -26.98 1.85
N GLY A 118 -3.95 -27.66 2.00
CA GLY A 118 -3.88 -29.12 2.19
C GLY A 118 -4.22 -29.97 0.95
N TRP A 119 -4.19 -31.31 1.13
CA TRP A 119 -4.31 -32.33 0.07
C TRP A 119 -5.65 -32.28 -0.67
N LYS A 120 -5.71 -31.49 -1.74
CA LYS A 120 -6.54 -31.82 -2.90
C LYS A 120 -5.60 -32.27 -4.02
N THR A 121 -5.91 -33.39 -4.66
CA THR A 121 -5.18 -33.89 -5.83
C THR A 121 -5.11 -32.77 -6.88
N ARG A 122 -3.88 -32.38 -7.26
CA ARG A 122 -3.70 -31.39 -8.32
C ARG A 122 -3.96 -32.07 -9.67
N PRO A 123 -4.76 -31.49 -10.58
CA PRO A 123 -4.43 -31.63 -11.98
C PRO A 123 -3.18 -30.77 -12.23
N ILE A 124 -2.07 -31.40 -12.62
CA ILE A 124 -0.80 -30.77 -13.05
C ILE A 124 -1.01 -29.77 -14.23
N ARG A 125 -2.21 -29.76 -14.81
CA ARG A 125 -2.60 -29.13 -16.08
C ARG A 125 -2.99 -27.64 -16.00
N VAL A 126 -2.77 -26.91 -14.90
CA VAL A 126 -3.33 -25.54 -14.73
C VAL A 126 -2.35 -24.41 -15.05
N LEU A 127 -1.05 -24.55 -14.78
CA LEU A 127 -0.07 -23.46 -15.00
C LEU A 127 0.35 -23.34 -16.47
N VAL A 128 0.70 -24.44 -17.13
CA VAL A 128 0.98 -24.48 -18.58
C VAL A 128 -0.22 -23.98 -19.40
N LYS A 129 -1.43 -24.26 -18.90
CA LYS A 129 -2.68 -23.85 -19.55
C LYS A 129 -2.94 -22.34 -19.46
N GLN A 130 -2.37 -21.60 -18.50
CA GLN A 130 -2.62 -20.16 -18.40
C GLN A 130 -1.94 -19.39 -19.52
N GLU A 131 -0.64 -19.60 -19.75
CA GLU A 131 0.10 -18.97 -20.86
C GLU A 131 -0.47 -19.36 -22.22
N GLU A 132 -0.79 -20.65 -22.40
CA GLU A 132 -1.46 -21.15 -23.60
C GLU A 132 -2.83 -20.47 -23.78
N ASN A 133 -3.64 -20.34 -22.71
CA ASN A 133 -4.94 -19.67 -22.77
C ASN A 133 -4.81 -18.16 -23.10
N TYR A 134 -3.78 -17.47 -22.61
CA TYR A 134 -3.54 -16.06 -22.94
C TYR A 134 -3.20 -15.90 -24.43
N LYS A 135 -2.28 -16.73 -24.96
CA LYS A 135 -1.94 -16.74 -26.40
C LYS A 135 -3.16 -17.09 -27.27
N LEU A 136 -3.91 -18.13 -26.90
CA LEU A 136 -5.16 -18.52 -27.56
C LEU A 136 -6.22 -17.41 -27.55
N LYS A 137 -6.28 -16.61 -26.48
CA LYS A 137 -7.21 -15.49 -26.37
C LYS A 137 -6.81 -14.34 -27.31
N GLU A 138 -5.53 -13.97 -27.32
CA GLU A 138 -4.99 -12.96 -28.25
C GLU A 138 -5.19 -13.36 -29.72
N GLU A 139 -4.97 -14.63 -30.06
CA GLU A 139 -5.19 -15.16 -31.40
C GLU A 139 -6.67 -15.12 -31.82
N LYS A 140 -7.59 -15.49 -30.92
CA LYS A 140 -9.04 -15.40 -31.18
C LYS A 140 -9.52 -13.97 -31.37
N GLU A 141 -9.02 -13.04 -30.57
CA GLU A 141 -9.36 -11.61 -30.69
C GLU A 141 -8.88 -11.04 -32.03
N LYS A 142 -7.69 -11.44 -32.51
CA LYS A 142 -7.20 -11.10 -33.86
C LYS A 142 -8.11 -11.66 -34.95
N GLN A 143 -8.46 -12.94 -34.89
CA GLN A 143 -9.36 -13.57 -35.87
C GLN A 143 -10.75 -12.95 -35.90
N ILE A 144 -11.32 -12.57 -34.75
CA ILE A 144 -12.61 -11.89 -34.69
C ILE A 144 -12.52 -10.51 -35.35
N LYS A 145 -11.43 -9.78 -35.10
CA LYS A 145 -11.21 -8.46 -35.69
C LYS A 145 -11.03 -8.53 -37.21
N GLU A 146 -10.28 -9.52 -37.69
CA GLU A 146 -10.12 -9.80 -39.12
C GLU A 146 -11.48 -10.12 -39.76
N ARG A 147 -12.23 -11.06 -39.17
CA ARG A 147 -13.56 -11.45 -39.67
C ARG A 147 -14.55 -10.29 -39.69
N ASN A 148 -14.57 -9.45 -38.65
CA ASN A 148 -15.42 -8.26 -38.63
C ASN A 148 -15.00 -7.26 -39.72
N SER A 149 -13.70 -7.08 -39.96
CA SER A 149 -13.20 -6.22 -41.04
C SER A 149 -13.51 -6.78 -42.44
N GLU A 150 -13.62 -8.10 -42.60
CA GLU A 150 -14.03 -8.75 -43.84
C GLU A 150 -15.54 -8.60 -44.09
N VAL A 151 -16.35 -8.73 -43.04
CA VAL A 151 -17.80 -8.48 -43.10
C VAL A 151 -18.07 -7.02 -43.48
N GLU A 152 -17.39 -6.07 -42.82
CA GLU A 152 -17.50 -4.64 -43.14
C GLU A 152 -17.06 -4.32 -44.59
N LYS A 153 -16.06 -5.02 -45.14
CA LYS A 153 -15.64 -4.86 -46.55
C LYS A 153 -16.60 -5.50 -47.54
N SER A 154 -17.37 -6.50 -47.12
CA SER A 154 -18.39 -7.16 -47.95
C SER A 154 -19.71 -6.40 -47.99
N GLU A 155 -20.01 -5.59 -46.97
CA GLU A 155 -21.21 -4.75 -46.90
C GLU A 155 -21.04 -3.40 -47.63
N VAL A 156 -19.81 -3.02 -47.98
CA VAL A 156 -19.47 -1.76 -48.66
C VAL A 156 -19.29 -1.93 -50.20
N ASN A 157 -19.27 -3.16 -50.71
CA ASN A 157 -19.29 -3.49 -52.15
C ASN A 157 -20.68 -3.95 -52.61
#